data_AF-A0A976HDE9-F1
#
_entry.id   AF-A0A976HDE9-F1
#
_cell.length_a   1.000
_cell.length_b   1.000
_cell.length_c   1.000
_cell.angle_alpha   90.00
_cell.angle_beta   90.00
_cell.angle_gamma   90.00
#
_symmetry.space_group_name_H-M   'P 1'
#
loop_
_entity.id
_entity.type
_entity.pdbx_description
1 polymer ?
#
loop_
_entity_poly.entity_id
_entity_poly.type
_entity_poly.pdbx_seq_one_letter_code
_entity_poly.pdbx_strand_id
1 'polypeptide(L)' 'MNRYAAIIDACVLGGGLKRNIILSLAEAGLFRPYWSARILDETEKAILTISK' A
#
# COMPACT_ATOMS: atom_id res chain seq x y z
N MET A 1 -6.24 -0.18 19.03
CA MET A 1 -6.10 1.24 18.63
C MET A 1 -4.72 1.42 18.02
N ASN A 2 -4.63 1.56 16.70
CA ASN A 2 -3.35 1.65 15.98
C ASN A 2 -2.80 3.07 16.22
N ARG A 3 -1.78 3.18 17.09
CA ARG A 3 -1.20 4.48 17.49
C ARG A 3 -0.34 5.12 16.41
N TYR A 4 0.11 4.33 15.44
CA TYR A 4 1.04 4.75 14.40
C TYR A 4 0.32 4.88 13.07
N ALA A 5 0.48 6.03 12.41
CA ALA A 5 0.05 6.25 11.04
C ALA A 5 1.24 6.00 10.09
N ALA A 6 0.99 5.35 8.96
CA ALA A 6 2.00 5.15 7.93
C ALA A 6 1.45 5.57 6.55
N ILE A 7 2.24 6.33 5.81
CA ILE A 7 1.99 6.57 4.39
C ILE A 7 2.77 5.52 3.61
N ILE A 8 2.09 4.73 2.79
CA ILE A 8 2.73 3.70 1.97
C ILE A 8 2.85 4.23 0.55
N ASP A 9 4.05 4.22 -0.02
CA ASP A 9 4.30 4.67 -1.38
C ASP A 9 3.81 3.67 -2.45
N ALA A 10 3.48 4.17 -3.64
CA ALA A 10 3.02 3.36 -4.77
C ALA A 10 4.04 2.29 -5.19
N CYS A 11 5.35 2.54 -5.05
CA CYS A 11 6.39 1.56 -5.37
C CYS A 11 6.35 0.31 -4.47
N VAL A 12 5.78 0.44 -3.27
CA VAL A 12 5.55 -0.69 -2.35
C VAL A 12 4.28 -1.45 -2.76
N LEU A 13 3.22 -0.72 -3.13
CA LEU A 13 1.90 -1.27 -3.47
C LEU A 13 1.84 -1.94 -4.85
N GLY A 14 2.70 -1.53 -5.79
CA GLY A 14 2.73 -2.12 -7.13
C GLY A 14 3.10 -3.60 -7.13
N GLY A 15 3.97 -4.04 -6.21
CA GLY A 15 4.38 -5.44 -6.11
C GLY A 15 3.41 -6.27 -5.27
N GLY A 16 2.86 -7.35 -5.84
CA GLY A 16 1.85 -8.19 -5.19
C GLY A 16 2.25 -8.71 -3.80
N LEU A 17 3.46 -9.25 -3.65
CA LEU A 17 3.95 -9.77 -2.36
C LEU A 17 4.08 -8.67 -1.29
N LYS A 18 4.75 -7.55 -1.64
CA LYS A 18 4.97 -6.43 -0.71
C LYS A 18 3.65 -5.82 -0.27
N ARG A 19 2.73 -5.61 -1.23
CA ARG A 19 1.38 -5.11 -0.97
C ARG A 19 0.64 -6.00 0.02
N ASN A 20 0.60 -7.31 -0.22
CA ASN A 20 -0.12 -8.24 0.64
C ASN A 20 0.43 -8.22 2.07
N ILE A 21 1.75 -8.29 2.24
CA ILE A 21 2.37 -8.25 3.58
C ILE A 21 1.98 -6.96 4.31
N ILE A 22 2.15 -5.79 3.70
CA ILE A 22 1.88 -4.51 4.37
C ILE A 22 0.40 -4.33 4.71
N LEU A 23 -0.51 -4.77 3.84
CA LEU A 23 -1.94 -4.68 4.10
C LEU A 23 -2.37 -5.65 5.20
N SER A 24 -1.82 -6.86 5.26
CA SER A 24 -2.09 -7.81 6.36
C SER A 24 -1.56 -7.29 7.71
N LEU A 25 -0.41 -6.61 7.74
CA LEU A 25 0.09 -5.98 8.96
C LEU A 25 -0.79 -4.80 9.42
N ALA A 26 -1.29 -4.01 8.47
CA ALA A 26 -2.25 -2.94 8.75
C ALA A 26 -3.58 -3.51 9.31
N GLU A 27 -4.10 -4.55 8.68
CA GLU A 27 -5.31 -5.27 9.10
C GLU A 27 -5.16 -5.87 10.51
N ALA A 28 -3.98 -6.42 10.83
CA ALA A 28 -3.64 -6.93 12.16
C ALA A 28 -3.46 -5.84 13.24
N GLY A 29 -3.64 -4.56 12.91
CA GLY A 29 -3.65 -3.50 13.90
C GLY A 29 -2.29 -2.88 14.21
N LEU A 30 -1.24 -3.18 13.44
CA LEU A 30 0.10 -2.67 13.75
C LEU A 30 0.25 -1.17 13.44
N PHE A 31 -0.45 -0.68 12.40
CA PHE A 31 -0.48 0.73 12.03
C PHE A 31 -1.75 1.07 11.24
N ARG A 32 -2.05 2.36 11.10
CA ARG A 32 -3.13 2.87 10.24
C ARG A 32 -2.53 3.36 8.92
N PRO A 33 -2.84 2.72 7.78
CA PRO A 33 -2.36 3.19 6.50
C PRO A 33 -3.10 4.46 6.05
N TYR A 34 -2.40 5.35 5.36
CA TYR A 34 -2.94 6.53 4.71
C TYR A 34 -2.36 6.66 3.30
N TRP A 35 -3.20 7.16 2.39
CA TRP A 35 -2.83 7.41 1.01
C TRP A 35 -3.46 8.71 0.52
N SER A 36 -2.74 9.41 -0.36
CA SER A 36 -3.30 10.48 -1.16
C SER A 36 -3.86 9.91 -2.46
N ALA A 37 -4.73 10.67 -3.14
CA ALA A 37 -5.23 10.32 -4.47
C ALA A 37 -4.07 10.02 -5.45
N ARG A 38 -3.02 10.84 -5.42
CA ARG A 38 -1.82 10.66 -6.24
C ARG A 38 -1.16 9.28 -6.04
N ILE A 39 -1.04 8.81 -4.80
CA ILE A 39 -0.43 7.50 -4.52
C ILE A 39 -1.30 6.37 -5.09
N LEU A 40 -2.63 6.50 -5.02
CA LEU A 40 -3.55 5.51 -5.58
C LEU A 40 -3.45 5.47 -7.11
N ASP A 41 -3.40 6.64 -7.77
CA ASP A 41 -3.22 6.74 -9.23
C ASP A 41 -1.89 6.11 -9.70
N GLU A 42 -0.80 6.35 -8.98
CA GLU A 42 0.50 5.75 -9.27
C GLU A 42 0.50 4.23 -9.03
N THR A 43 -0.20 3.77 -8.00
CA THR A 43 -0.35 2.35 -7.68
C THR A 43 -1.09 1.61 -8.79
N GLU A 44 -2.19 2.18 -9.29
CA GLU A 44 -2.94 1.62 -10.42
C GLU A 44 -2.05 1.43 -11.65
N LYS A 45 -1.31 2.49 -12.04
CA LYS A 45 -0.37 2.43 -13.17
C LYS A 45 0.72 1.38 -12.97
N ALA A 46 1.26 1.26 -11.76
CA ALA A 46 2.28 0.27 -11.44
C ALA A 46 1.74 -1.16 -11.58
N ILE A 47 0.53 -1.43 -11.07
CA ILE A 47 -0.11 -2.75 -11.18
C ILE A 47 -0.36 -3.12 -12.65
N LEU A 48 -0.86 -2.18 -13.44
CA LEU A 48 -1.09 -2.38 -14.89
C LEU A 48 0.20 -2.69 -15.65
N THR A 49 1.33 -2.11 -15.22
CA THR A 49 2.64 -2.35 -15.86
C THR A 49 3.20 -3.72 -15.52
N ILE A 50 3.00 -4.20 -14.27
CA ILE A 50 3.55 -5.47 -13.77
C ILE A 50 2.70 -6.68 -14.18
N SER A 51 1.39 -6.48 -14.40
CA SER A 51 0.47 -7.56 -14.82
C SER A 51 0.51 -7.87 -16.32
N LYS A 52 1.45 -7.27 -17.05
CA LYS A 52 1.66 -7.44 -18.49
C LYS A 52 2.76 -8.46 -18.74
#